data_AF-A0A918YSQ1-F1
#
_entry.id   AF-A0A918YSQ1-F1
#
_cell.length_a   1.000
_cell.length_b   1.000
_cell.length_c   1.000
_cell.angle_alpha   90.00
_cell.angle_beta   90.00
_cell.angle_gamma   90.00
#
_symmetry.space_group_name_H-M   'P 1'
#
loop_
_entity.id
_entity.type
_entity.pdbx_description
1 polymer ?
#
loop_
_entity_poly.entity_id
_entity_poly.type
_entity_poly.pdbx_seq_one_letter_code
_entity_poly.pdbx_strand_id
1 'polypeptide(L)'
;MTEASEETTPRAVHDEPAVGDAQSAAIDADTIRRTCEVVLWAPRLSGEEREAALLLGHVNLLLPEVAGLVRRARGEEQRTGVHVMGCALRALRAAGGVAPADADGLSDMATYCRALLNLYQQLSVEGDQR
;
A
#
# COMPACT_ATOMS: atom_id res chain seq x y z
N MET A 1 69.07 5.24 7.01
CA MET A 1 68.95 6.21 5.90
C MET A 1 67.64 5.91 5.21
N THR A 2 66.67 6.78 4.98
CA THR A 2 66.40 8.19 5.32
C THR A 2 64.95 8.42 4.87
N GLU A 3 64.14 9.01 5.75
CA GLU A 3 62.98 9.94 5.58
C GLU A 3 61.90 9.65 4.51
N ALA A 4 60.62 9.55 4.87
CA ALA A 4 59.67 10.57 5.38
C ALA A 4 59.10 11.49 4.28
N SER A 5 57.76 11.49 4.20
CA SER A 5 56.81 12.59 3.91
C SER A 5 55.47 11.92 3.55
N GLU A 6 54.45 12.01 4.42
CA GLU A 6 53.47 13.11 4.49
C GLU A 6 52.64 13.15 3.20
N GLU A 7 51.33 13.33 3.18
CA GLU A 7 50.28 13.67 4.12
C GLU A 7 49.01 13.56 3.26
N THR A 8 47.85 13.27 3.84
CA THR A 8 46.55 13.92 3.52
C THR A 8 45.44 13.06 4.10
N THR A 9 45.02 13.46 5.29
CA THR A 9 43.63 13.27 5.72
C THR A 9 42.79 14.36 5.06
N PRO A 10 41.58 14.03 4.59
CA PRO A 10 40.45 14.82 5.02
C PRO A 10 39.36 13.93 5.59
N ARG A 11 38.84 14.41 6.71
CA ARG A 11 37.71 13.92 7.46
C ARG A 11 36.44 14.46 6.82
N ALA A 12 35.57 13.57 6.36
CA ALA A 12 34.13 13.76 6.16
C ALA A 12 33.54 12.35 6.34
N VAL A 13 33.01 11.94 7.51
CA VAL A 13 31.72 12.39 8.06
C VAL A 13 30.67 12.61 6.97
N HIS A 14 30.38 11.54 6.23
CA HIS A 14 29.02 11.28 5.76
C HIS A 14 28.46 10.29 6.79
N ASP A 15 27.79 10.76 7.85
CA ASP A 15 26.38 11.14 7.81
C ASP A 15 25.58 10.02 7.11
N GLU A 16 25.11 9.10 7.95
CA GLU A 16 24.19 8.03 7.57
C GLU A 16 22.98 8.62 6.85
N PRO A 17 22.46 8.02 5.77
CA PRO A 17 21.04 7.80 5.78
C PRO A 17 20.83 6.62 6.73
N ALA A 18 20.33 6.96 7.92
CA ALA A 18 19.72 6.00 8.83
C ALA A 18 18.98 4.98 7.97
N VAL A 19 19.35 3.70 8.10
CA VAL A 19 18.60 2.59 7.54
C VAL A 19 17.17 2.81 8.01
N GLY A 20 16.34 3.32 7.10
CA GLY A 20 15.00 3.77 7.39
C GLY A 20 14.29 2.66 8.14
N ASP A 21 13.78 3.04 9.31
CA ASP A 21 13.04 2.25 10.26
C ASP A 21 12.65 0.86 9.74
N ALA A 22 13.47 -0.12 10.13
CA ALA A 22 13.19 -1.55 10.00
C ALA A 22 12.02 -1.98 10.93
N GLN A 23 10.97 -1.15 11.03
CA GLN A 23 9.67 -1.43 11.65
C GLN A 23 8.52 -1.40 10.62
N SER A 24 8.83 -1.23 9.32
CA SER A 24 7.92 -1.44 8.20
C SER A 24 8.48 -2.45 7.19
N ALA A 25 8.48 -3.75 7.54
CA ALA A 25 8.14 -4.76 6.54
C ALA A 25 6.61 -4.72 6.22
N ALA A 26 6.05 -3.50 6.31
CA ALA A 26 4.66 -3.14 6.24
C ALA A 26 4.24 -3.09 4.78
N ILE A 27 2.95 -3.28 4.57
CA ILE A 27 2.27 -3.13 3.28
C ILE A 27 2.95 -2.04 2.44
N ASP A 28 3.48 -2.41 1.27
CA ASP A 28 4.13 -1.48 0.34
C ASP A 28 3.09 -0.55 -0.29
N ALA A 29 2.79 0.53 0.44
CA ALA A 29 1.76 1.48 0.10
C ALA A 29 2.04 2.19 -1.24
N ASP A 30 3.31 2.38 -1.59
CA ASP A 30 3.70 3.06 -2.83
C ASP A 30 3.44 2.16 -4.04
N THR A 31 3.78 0.87 -3.94
CA THR A 31 3.46 -0.12 -4.99
C THR A 31 1.95 -0.27 -5.16
N ILE A 32 1.18 -0.32 -4.06
CA ILE A 32 -0.28 -0.40 -4.14
C ILE A 32 -0.86 0.85 -4.79
N ARG A 33 -0.42 2.03 -4.37
CA ARG A 33 -0.88 3.31 -4.93
C ARG A 33 -0.62 3.39 -6.43
N ARG A 34 0.60 3.06 -6.86
CA ARG A 34 0.96 3.02 -8.28
C ARG A 34 0.08 2.03 -9.05
N THR A 35 -0.18 0.86 -8.49
CA THR A 35 -1.06 -0.14 -9.12
C THR A 35 -2.48 0.42 -9.31
N CYS A 36 -3.05 1.03 -8.27
CA CYS A 36 -4.37 1.67 -8.34
C CYS A 36 -4.40 2.81 -9.37
N GLU A 37 -3.37 3.64 -9.44
CA GLU A 37 -3.29 4.75 -10.39
C GLU A 37 -3.24 4.26 -11.84
N VAL A 38 -2.45 3.22 -12.12
CA VAL A 38 -2.40 2.62 -13.45
C VAL A 38 -3.78 2.10 -13.84
N VAL A 39 -4.44 1.34 -12.97
CA VAL A 39 -5.74 0.76 -13.28
C VAL A 39 -6.86 1.81 -13.42
N LEU A 40 -6.84 2.87 -12.62
CA LEU A 40 -7.87 3.91 -12.66
C LEU A 40 -7.74 4.84 -13.88
N TRP A 41 -6.54 5.03 -14.40
CA TRP A 41 -6.26 6.08 -15.39
C TRP A 41 -5.66 5.58 -16.71
N ALA A 42 -5.30 4.30 -16.82
CA ALA A 42 -4.83 3.75 -18.08
C ALA A 42 -5.96 3.71 -19.13
N PRO A 43 -5.64 3.99 -20.41
CA PRO A 43 -6.60 3.84 -21.50
C PRO A 43 -6.96 2.36 -21.62
N ARG A 44 -8.16 2.02 -21.14
CA ARG A 44 -8.77 0.70 -21.19
C ARG A 44 -8.45 0.01 -22.51
N LEU A 45 -7.58 -1.02 -22.49
CA LEU A 45 -7.48 -2.20 -23.39
C LEU A 45 -6.03 -2.63 -23.71
N SER A 46 -5.77 -3.93 -23.46
CA SER A 46 -4.58 -4.74 -23.73
C SER A 46 -3.34 -4.45 -22.86
N GLY A 47 -3.01 -5.40 -21.96
CA GLY A 47 -1.76 -5.39 -21.18
C GLY A 47 -1.94 -5.35 -19.65
N GLU A 48 -3.13 -5.02 -19.16
CA GLU A 48 -3.41 -4.79 -17.73
C GLU A 48 -3.67 -6.08 -16.91
N GLU A 49 -3.54 -7.27 -17.52
CA GLU A 49 -3.77 -8.54 -16.81
C GLU A 49 -2.87 -8.68 -15.57
N ARG A 50 -1.64 -8.15 -15.67
CA ARG A 50 -0.70 -8.12 -14.56
C ARG A 50 -1.17 -7.17 -13.47
N GLU A 51 -1.54 -5.95 -13.81
CA GLU A 51 -1.99 -4.92 -12.87
C GLU A 51 -3.31 -5.31 -12.21
N ALA A 52 -4.21 -5.94 -12.96
CA ALA A 52 -5.46 -6.50 -12.46
C ALA A 52 -5.21 -7.65 -11.47
N ALA A 53 -4.28 -8.57 -11.78
CA ALA A 53 -3.88 -9.63 -10.86
C ALA A 53 -3.19 -9.09 -9.60
N LEU A 54 -2.30 -8.09 -9.75
CA LEU A 54 -1.66 -7.41 -8.63
C LEU A 54 -2.69 -6.71 -7.75
N LEU A 55 -3.66 -6.03 -8.34
CA LEU A 55 -4.72 -5.33 -7.63
C LEU A 55 -5.55 -6.30 -6.78
N LEU A 56 -5.92 -7.45 -7.35
CA LEU A 56 -6.60 -8.51 -6.60
C LEU A 56 -5.74 -8.97 -5.41
N GLY A 57 -4.45 -9.17 -5.61
CA GLY A 57 -3.50 -9.50 -4.54
C GLY A 57 -3.47 -8.42 -3.44
N HIS A 58 -3.39 -7.16 -3.82
CA HIS A 58 -3.37 -6.02 -2.90
C HIS A 58 -4.63 -5.91 -2.06
N VAL A 59 -5.81 -6.12 -2.64
CA VAL A 59 -7.08 -6.12 -1.89
C VAL A 59 -7.13 -7.27 -0.88
N ASN A 60 -6.70 -8.48 -1.29
CA ASN A 60 -6.64 -9.63 -0.39
C ASN A 60 -5.63 -9.42 0.76
N LEU A 61 -4.53 -8.71 0.50
CA LEU A 61 -3.54 -8.36 1.52
C LEU A 61 -4.07 -7.29 2.50
N LEU A 62 -4.71 -6.24 1.99
CA LEU A 62 -5.17 -5.10 2.79
C LEU A 62 -6.35 -5.43 3.70
N LEU A 63 -7.28 -6.29 3.24
CA LEU A 63 -8.50 -6.60 3.98
C LEU A 63 -8.29 -7.08 5.43
N PRO A 64 -7.45 -8.09 5.70
CA PRO A 64 -7.22 -8.55 7.08
C PRO A 64 -6.56 -7.48 7.96
N GLU A 65 -5.66 -6.68 7.40
CA GLU A 65 -4.95 -5.62 8.11
C GLU A 65 -5.91 -4.48 8.51
N VAL A 66 -6.70 -3.99 7.55
CA VAL A 66 -7.75 -3.01 7.80
C VAL A 66 -8.80 -3.56 8.77
N ALA A 67 -9.18 -4.84 8.68
CA ALA A 67 -10.10 -5.47 9.63
C ALA A 67 -9.56 -5.42 11.07
N GLY A 68 -8.25 -5.63 11.24
CA GLY A 68 -7.58 -5.52 12.54
C GLY A 68 -7.69 -4.13 13.15
N LEU A 69 -7.44 -3.10 12.34
CA LEU A 69 -7.49 -1.70 12.73
C LEU A 69 -8.93 -1.22 13.01
N VAL A 70 -9.87 -1.54 12.11
CA VAL A 70 -11.28 -1.17 12.22
C VAL A 70 -11.93 -1.76 13.48
N ARG A 71 -11.52 -2.95 13.93
CA ARG A 71 -11.99 -3.53 15.21
C ARG A 71 -11.62 -2.67 16.43
N ARG A 72 -10.53 -1.88 16.35
CA ARG A 72 -10.03 -1.02 17.43
C ARG A 72 -10.53 0.43 17.30
N ALA A 73 -10.87 0.84 16.08
CA ALA A 73 -11.46 2.14 15.78
C ALA A 73 -12.84 2.33 16.44
N ARG A 74 -13.30 3.58 16.56
CA ARG A 74 -14.60 3.91 17.16
C ARG A 74 -15.35 4.95 16.33
N GLY A 75 -16.66 5.01 16.51
CA GLY A 75 -17.49 6.07 15.92
C GLY A 75 -17.51 6.00 14.39
N GLU A 76 -17.21 7.12 13.74
CA GLU A 76 -17.34 7.27 12.29
C GLU A 76 -16.29 6.49 11.51
N GLU A 77 -15.05 6.45 12.00
CA GLU A 77 -13.96 5.67 11.42
C GLU A 77 -14.31 4.19 11.33
N GLN A 78 -14.88 3.63 12.41
CA GLN A 78 -15.31 2.24 12.45
C GLN A 78 -16.44 1.98 11.43
N ARG A 79 -17.44 2.86 11.36
CA ARG A 79 -18.56 2.73 10.41
C ARG A 79 -18.06 2.78 8.97
N THR A 80 -17.20 3.75 8.67
CA THR A 80 -16.59 3.93 7.35
C THR A 80 -15.75 2.72 6.98
N GLY A 81 -14.91 2.24 7.91
CA GLY A 81 -14.07 1.06 7.72
C GLY A 81 -14.88 -0.20 7.41
N VAL A 82 -15.93 -0.48 8.18
CA VAL A 82 -16.85 -1.61 7.94
C VAL A 82 -17.52 -1.48 6.56
N HIS A 83 -17.96 -0.28 6.19
CA HIS A 83 -18.59 -0.04 4.90
C HIS A 83 -17.63 -0.34 3.74
N VAL A 84 -16.43 0.25 3.74
CA VAL A 84 -15.42 0.08 2.68
C VAL A 84 -14.99 -1.38 2.57
N MET A 85 -14.74 -2.06 3.69
CA MET A 85 -14.45 -3.50 3.71
C MET A 85 -15.59 -4.32 3.09
N GLY A 86 -16.84 -3.98 3.42
CA GLY A 86 -18.01 -4.63 2.85
C GLY A 86 -18.09 -4.47 1.33
N CYS A 87 -17.78 -3.28 0.80
CA CYS A 87 -17.73 -3.03 -0.64
C CYS A 87 -16.61 -3.84 -1.32
N ALA A 88 -15.39 -3.82 -0.76
CA ALA A 88 -14.26 -4.58 -1.27
C ALA A 88 -14.53 -6.09 -1.30
N LEU A 89 -15.13 -6.63 -0.24
CA LEU A 89 -15.52 -8.05 -0.17
C LEU A 89 -16.59 -8.41 -1.21
N ARG A 90 -17.55 -7.51 -1.47
CA ARG A 90 -18.54 -7.73 -2.53
C ARG A 90 -17.89 -7.74 -3.91
N ALA A 91 -16.97 -6.81 -4.18
CA ALA A 91 -16.20 -6.79 -5.42
C ALA A 91 -15.37 -8.07 -5.61
N LEU A 92 -14.67 -8.55 -4.57
CA LEU A 92 -13.93 -9.82 -4.62
C LEU A 92 -14.82 -11.02 -4.92
N ARG A 93 -15.99 -11.09 -4.28
CA ARG A 93 -16.95 -12.18 -4.50
C ARG A 93 -17.51 -12.17 -5.92
N ALA A 94 -17.84 -10.98 -6.45
CA ALA A 94 -18.31 -10.83 -7.81
C ALA A 94 -17.25 -11.26 -8.84
N ALA A 95 -15.97 -11.01 -8.53
CA ALA A 95 -14.85 -11.40 -9.39
C ALA A 95 -14.48 -12.89 -9.31
N GLY A 96 -15.05 -13.64 -8.37
CA GLY A 96 -14.89 -15.11 -8.30
C GLY A 96 -13.47 -15.59 -8.03
N GLY A 97 -12.61 -14.75 -7.44
CA GLY A 97 -11.21 -15.07 -7.17
C GLY A 97 -10.26 -14.84 -8.36
N VAL A 98 -10.77 -14.27 -9.45
CA VAL A 98 -9.96 -13.77 -10.58
C VAL A 98 -10.16 -12.25 -10.64
N ALA A 99 -9.21 -11.51 -11.24
CA ALA A 99 -9.42 -10.09 -11.42
C ALA A 99 -10.62 -9.83 -12.37
N PRO A 100 -11.40 -8.75 -12.17
CA PRO A 100 -12.51 -8.42 -13.05
C PRO A 100 -12.06 -8.29 -14.51
N ALA A 101 -12.83 -8.87 -15.44
CA ALA A 101 -12.52 -8.83 -16.87
C ALA A 101 -13.08 -7.58 -17.56
N ASP A 102 -14.09 -6.95 -16.97
CA ASP A 102 -14.66 -5.70 -17.43
C ASP A 102 -14.03 -4.50 -16.71
N ALA A 103 -13.91 -3.40 -17.43
CA ALA A 103 -13.19 -2.24 -16.95
C ALA A 103 -13.93 -1.47 -15.83
N ASP A 104 -15.24 -1.65 -15.69
CA ASP A 104 -16.01 -1.04 -14.60
C ASP A 104 -15.77 -1.79 -13.29
N GLY A 105 -15.84 -3.12 -13.31
CA GLY A 105 -15.49 -3.96 -12.17
C GLY A 105 -14.03 -3.79 -11.75
N LEU A 106 -13.11 -3.64 -12.71
CA LEU A 106 -11.70 -3.38 -12.43
C LEU A 106 -11.49 -1.98 -11.80
N SER A 107 -12.17 -0.96 -12.30
CA SER A 107 -12.17 0.40 -11.73
C SER A 107 -12.76 0.44 -10.32
N ASP A 108 -13.85 -0.28 -10.08
CA ASP A 108 -14.46 -0.43 -8.76
C ASP A 108 -13.48 -1.09 -7.78
N MET A 109 -12.84 -2.19 -8.20
CA MET A 109 -11.84 -2.87 -7.38
C MET A 109 -10.65 -1.95 -7.05
N ALA A 110 -10.21 -1.13 -8.00
CA ALA A 110 -9.12 -0.17 -7.77
C ALA A 110 -9.51 0.94 -6.81
N THR A 111 -10.76 1.40 -6.91
CA THR A 111 -11.35 2.38 -5.99
C THR A 111 -11.40 1.83 -4.56
N TYR A 112 -11.88 0.60 -4.38
CA TYR A 112 -11.93 -0.04 -3.06
C TYR A 112 -10.54 -0.36 -2.51
N CYS A 113 -9.60 -0.79 -3.35
CA CYS A 113 -8.21 -0.99 -2.94
C CYS A 113 -7.58 0.31 -2.41
N ARG A 114 -7.76 1.42 -3.12
CA ARG A 114 -7.28 2.75 -2.69
C ARG A 114 -7.95 3.19 -1.40
N ALA A 115 -9.25 2.97 -1.24
CA ALA A 115 -9.97 3.30 -0.01
C ALA A 115 -9.46 2.48 1.18
N LEU A 116 -9.21 1.17 1.00
CA LEU A 116 -8.61 0.32 2.02
C LEU A 116 -7.19 0.78 2.40
N LEU A 117 -6.37 1.15 1.41
CA LEU A 117 -5.02 1.68 1.67
C LEU A 117 -5.09 2.97 2.49
N ASN A 118 -5.99 3.90 2.14
CA ASN A 118 -6.15 5.13 2.90
C ASN A 118 -6.59 4.86 4.35
N LEU A 119 -7.53 3.93 4.56
CA LEU A 119 -7.96 3.54 5.91
C LEU A 119 -6.82 2.89 6.70
N TYR A 120 -6.03 2.03 6.05
CA TYR A 120 -4.85 1.42 6.68
C TYR A 120 -3.86 2.50 7.14
N GLN A 121 -3.56 3.49 6.30
CA GLN A 121 -2.65 4.58 6.64
C GLN A 121 -3.20 5.51 7.72
N GLN A 122 -4.49 5.83 7.70
CA GLN A 122 -5.12 6.67 8.73
C GLN A 122 -5.14 5.98 10.10
N LEU A 123 -5.63 4.74 10.14
CA LEU A 123 -5.84 4.03 11.41
C LEU A 123 -4.56 3.44 12.00
N SER A 124 -3.51 3.22 11.20
CA SER A 124 -2.19 2.83 11.73
C SER A 124 -1.54 3.98 12.48
N VAL A 125 -1.55 5.19 11.92
CA VAL A 125 -1.01 6.40 12.56
C VAL A 125 -1.73 6.72 13.88
N GLU A 126 -3.05 6.56 13.94
CA GLU A 126 -3.82 6.78 15.16
C GLU A 126 -3.61 5.70 16.22
N GLY A 127 -3.24 4.49 15.79
CA GLY A 127 -2.88 3.39 16.69
C GLY A 127 -1.56 3.61 17.41
N ASP A 128 -0.60 4.28 16.76
CA ASP A 128 0.72 4.56 17.32
C ASP A 128 0.73 5.72 18.34
N GLN A 129 -0.33 6.52 18.39
CA GLN A 129 -0.45 7.67 19.31
C GLN A 129 -1.25 7.40 20.60
N ARG A 130 -1.63 6.15 20.88
CA ARG A 130 -2.40 5.77 22.08
C ARG A 130 -1.62 4.83 22.99
#